data_AF-A0A502CVT1-F1
#
_entry.id   AF-A0A502CVT1-F1
#
_cell.length_a   1.000
_cell.length_b   1.000
_cell.length_c   1.000
_cell.angle_alpha   90.00
_cell.angle_beta   90.00
_cell.angle_gamma   90.00
#
_symmetry.space_group_name_H-M   'P 1'
#
loop_
_entity.id
_entity.type
_entity.pdbx_description
1 polymer ?
#
loop_
_entity_poly.entity_id
_entity_poly.type
_entity_poly.pdbx_seq_one_letter_code
_entity_poly.pdbx_strand_id
1 'polypeptide(L)'
;MLADMGMTRMVGGDAPMGARMMLDAAPASTSAGTVTFVASNMGWRTHELVVMPLSDQAAAGRRVAGADGRVAEDDSLGEASSSCAAGSGEGIDAGAVGWVTLRLAPGRYELVCNLKNHYVNGMYEELTIR
;
A
#
# COMPACT_ATOMS: atom_id res chain seq x y z
N MET A 1 5.98 -4.82 4.25
CA MET A 1 5.45 -6.15 3.88
C MET A 1 3.97 -6.01 3.56
N LEU A 2 3.50 -6.71 2.54
CA LEU A 2 2.09 -6.77 2.11
C LEU A 2 1.63 -8.21 2.24
N ALA A 3 0.52 -8.48 2.92
CA ALA A 3 0.06 -9.85 3.11
C ALA A 3 -1.45 -9.95 3.33
N ASP A 4 -1.97 -11.14 3.05
CA ASP A 4 -3.36 -11.52 3.22
C ASP A 4 -3.50 -12.97 3.72
N MET A 5 -4.58 -13.27 4.45
CA MET A 5 -4.83 -14.58 5.05
C MET A 5 -6.11 -15.21 4.48
N GLY A 6 -6.00 -16.43 3.94
CA GLY A 6 -7.14 -17.22 3.45
C GLY A 6 -6.71 -18.25 2.41
N MET A 7 -7.43 -19.36 2.26
CA MET A 7 -7.11 -20.38 1.26
C MET A 7 -8.19 -20.41 0.18
N THR A 8 -8.06 -19.61 -0.86
CA THR A 8 -8.78 -19.87 -2.12
C THR A 8 -7.92 -19.48 -3.32
N ARG A 9 -7.44 -20.49 -4.04
CA ARG A 9 -6.80 -20.32 -5.34
C ARG A 9 -7.87 -20.02 -6.39
N MET A 10 -8.23 -18.76 -6.58
CA MET A 10 -8.70 -18.22 -7.87
C MET A 10 -8.61 -16.67 -7.85
N VAL A 11 -7.72 -16.14 -8.70
CA VAL A 11 -7.69 -14.82 -9.36
C VAL A 11 -7.52 -13.53 -8.53
N GLY A 12 -6.56 -12.70 -8.96
CA GLY A 12 -6.61 -11.22 -9.01
C GLY A 12 -6.60 -10.45 -7.70
N GLY A 13 -6.06 -9.23 -7.73
CA GLY A 13 -5.95 -8.31 -6.60
C GLY A 13 -7.25 -7.76 -6.01
N ASP A 14 -8.41 -8.37 -6.29
CA ASP A 14 -9.69 -7.98 -5.70
C ASP A 14 -9.95 -8.80 -4.42
N ALA A 15 -10.32 -8.13 -3.33
CA ALA A 15 -10.69 -8.80 -2.08
C ALA A 15 -12.20 -8.80 -1.82
N PRO A 16 -12.79 -9.88 -1.26
CA PRO A 16 -14.11 -9.78 -0.65
C PRO A 16 -14.07 -8.88 0.59
N MET A 17 -15.18 -8.20 0.89
CA MET A 17 -15.32 -7.43 2.13
C MET A 17 -15.16 -8.35 3.35
N GLY A 18 -14.40 -7.90 4.36
CA GLY A 18 -14.12 -8.66 5.57
C GLY A 18 -12.94 -9.64 5.45
N ALA A 19 -12.23 -9.66 4.32
CA ALA A 19 -10.93 -10.34 4.24
C ALA A 19 -9.95 -9.72 5.23
N ARG A 20 -8.96 -10.50 5.69
CA ARG A 20 -7.89 -9.98 6.55
C ARG A 20 -6.71 -9.57 5.69
N MET A 21 -6.49 -8.27 5.60
CA MET A 21 -5.35 -7.67 4.90
C MET A 21 -4.42 -7.01 5.90
N MET A 22 -3.13 -6.95 5.55
CA MET A 22 -2.12 -6.34 6.38
C MET A 22 -1.07 -5.65 5.52
N LEU A 23 -0.69 -4.45 5.96
CA LEU A 23 0.48 -3.73 5.52
C LEU A 23 1.32 -3.44 6.75
N ASP A 24 2.61 -3.75 6.69
CA ASP A 24 3.55 -3.48 7.78
C ASP A 24 4.76 -2.72 7.25
N ALA A 25 5.02 -1.54 7.81
CA ALA A 25 6.12 -0.67 7.42
C ALA A 25 7.27 -0.79 8.42
N ALA A 26 8.41 -1.29 7.96
CA ALA A 26 9.60 -1.46 8.79
C ALA A 26 10.82 -0.80 8.12
N PRO A 27 11.41 0.26 8.72
CA PRO A 27 10.93 0.96 9.92
C PRO A 27 9.66 1.80 9.65
N ALA A 28 8.84 2.02 10.67
CA ALA A 28 7.67 2.93 10.61
C ALA A 28 8.07 4.43 10.56
N SER A 29 9.38 4.72 10.53
CA SER A 29 9.86 6.08 10.37
C SER A 29 11.29 6.15 9.83
N THR A 30 11.59 7.20 9.07
CA THR A 30 12.91 7.42 8.47
C THR A 30 13.18 8.91 8.25
N SER A 31 14.39 9.28 7.82
CA SER A 31 14.77 10.66 7.52
C SER A 31 14.18 11.14 6.18
N ALA A 32 13.94 12.45 6.08
CA ALA A 32 13.54 13.12 4.86
C ALA A 32 14.61 13.06 3.76
N GLY A 33 14.15 13.25 2.52
CA GLY A 33 14.99 13.17 1.33
C GLY A 33 14.56 12.02 0.42
N THR A 34 15.54 11.37 -0.22
CA THR A 34 15.28 10.27 -1.14
C THR A 34 15.02 8.98 -0.36
N VAL A 35 13.80 8.47 -0.43
CA VAL A 35 13.35 7.26 0.23
C VAL A 35 12.94 6.23 -0.83
N THR A 36 13.49 5.03 -0.73
CA THR A 36 13.06 3.89 -1.55
C THR A 36 12.17 2.99 -0.71
N PHE A 37 10.97 2.75 -1.22
CA PHE A 37 10.04 1.77 -0.69
C PHE A 37 10.24 0.45 -1.43
N VAL A 38 10.49 -0.62 -0.68
CA VAL A 38 10.52 -1.98 -1.22
C VAL A 38 9.31 -2.73 -0.67
N ALA A 39 8.37 -3.01 -1.55
CA ALA A 39 7.13 -3.70 -1.25
C ALA A 39 7.30 -5.19 -1.56
N SER A 40 7.41 -6.02 -0.51
CA SER A 40 7.41 -7.48 -0.64
C SER A 40 6.01 -8.01 -0.40
N ASN A 41 5.48 -8.72 -1.40
CA ASN A 41 4.21 -9.42 -1.30
C ASN A 41 4.44 -10.82 -0.72
N MET A 42 4.05 -10.98 0.55
CA MET A 42 4.11 -12.24 1.29
C MET A 42 2.74 -12.93 1.39
N GLY A 43 1.72 -12.34 0.78
CA GLY A 43 0.40 -12.93 0.59
C GLY A 43 0.35 -13.80 -0.65
N TRP A 44 -0.86 -14.20 -1.01
CA TRP A 44 -1.14 -14.98 -2.22
C TRP A 44 -1.99 -14.19 -3.23
N ARG A 45 -2.58 -13.07 -2.83
CA ARG A 45 -3.21 -12.10 -3.74
C ARG A 45 -2.17 -11.15 -4.29
N THR A 46 -2.49 -10.53 -5.42
CA THR A 46 -1.75 -9.37 -5.92
C THR A 46 -1.90 -8.21 -4.94
N HIS A 47 -0.81 -7.46 -4.71
CA HIS A 47 -0.81 -6.28 -3.86
C HIS A 47 -0.05 -5.13 -4.52
N GLU A 48 -0.28 -3.92 -4.05
CA GLU A 48 0.51 -2.75 -4.42
C GLU A 48 0.85 -1.94 -3.17
N LEU A 49 1.73 -0.96 -3.34
CA LEU A 49 2.02 0.04 -2.32
C LEU A 49 1.89 1.43 -2.94
N VAL A 50 0.97 2.23 -2.43
CA VAL A 50 0.77 3.63 -2.81
C VAL A 50 1.12 4.51 -1.63
N VAL A 51 1.85 5.59 -1.89
CA VAL A 51 2.31 6.54 -0.85
C VAL A 51 1.44 7.79 -0.90
N MET A 52 0.58 7.95 0.11
CA MET A 52 -0.35 9.07 0.22
C MET A 52 0.09 10.05 1.32
N PRO A 53 -0.05 11.37 1.15
CA PRO A 53 0.10 12.33 2.23
C PRO A 53 -0.94 12.09 3.33
N LEU A 54 -0.54 12.22 4.60
CA LEU A 54 -1.43 12.13 5.75
C LEU A 54 -1.34 13.41 6.57
N SER A 55 -2.43 14.18 6.64
CA SER A 55 -2.46 15.42 7.43
C SER A 55 -2.26 15.14 8.93
N ASP A 56 -1.65 16.06 9.66
CA ASP A 56 -1.34 15.92 11.10
C ASP A 56 -2.54 15.59 12.00
N GLN A 57 -3.76 15.96 11.57
CA GLN A 57 -4.98 15.72 12.34
C GLN A 57 -5.69 14.40 11.95
N ALA A 58 -5.27 13.76 10.86
CA ALA A 58 -5.86 12.51 10.37
C ALA A 58 -5.14 11.29 10.98
N ALA A 59 -5.90 10.23 11.22
CA ALA A 59 -5.36 8.91 11.50
C ALA A 59 -5.35 8.06 10.23
N ALA A 60 -4.36 7.18 10.09
CA ALA A 60 -4.39 6.15 9.04
C ALA A 60 -5.63 5.25 9.20
N GLY A 61 -6.09 4.68 8.08
CA GLY A 61 -7.29 3.84 8.04
C GLY A 61 -8.61 4.60 8.05
N ARG A 62 -8.61 5.92 7.80
CA ARG A 62 -9.80 6.78 7.87
C ARG A 62 -10.27 7.35 6.52
N ARG A 63 -9.59 7.03 5.41
CA ARG A 63 -10.06 7.41 4.07
C ARG A 63 -11.38 6.71 3.75
N VAL A 64 -12.25 7.39 3.02
CA VAL A 64 -13.53 6.85 2.59
C VAL A 64 -13.33 6.17 1.24
N ALA A 65 -13.66 4.88 1.17
CA ALA A 65 -13.67 4.15 -0.09
C ALA A 65 -14.94 4.45 -0.89
N GLY A 66 -14.79 4.54 -2.21
CA GLY A 66 -15.89 4.66 -3.16
C GLY A 66 -16.64 3.33 -3.36
N ALA A 67 -17.64 3.37 -4.25
CA ALA A 67 -18.47 2.20 -4.56
C ALA A 67 -17.69 1.05 -5.22
N ASP A 68 -16.52 1.33 -5.78
CA ASP A 68 -15.62 0.34 -6.37
C ASP A 68 -14.69 -0.32 -5.34
N GLY A 69 -14.75 0.10 -4.07
CA GLY A 69 -13.93 -0.44 -2.99
C GLY A 69 -12.53 0.16 -2.88
N ARG A 70 -12.27 1.28 -3.57
CA ARG A 70 -10.99 2.00 -3.57
C ARG A 70 -11.11 3.36 -2.93
N VAL A 71 -10.03 3.89 -2.38
CA VAL A 71 -9.94 5.29 -1.92
C VAL A 71 -9.44 6.18 -3.07
N ALA A 72 -9.71 7.48 -2.99
CA ALA A 72 -9.20 8.43 -3.97
C ALA A 72 -7.68 8.60 -3.85
N GLU A 73 -7.00 8.62 -4.99
CA GLU A 73 -5.54 8.69 -5.12
C GLU A 73 -5.04 10.01 -5.72
N ASP A 74 -5.90 11.03 -5.78
CA ASP A 74 -5.59 12.32 -6.44
C ASP A 74 -4.29 12.98 -5.91
N ASP A 75 -3.99 12.76 -4.63
CA ASP A 75 -2.81 13.29 -3.95
C ASP A 75 -1.66 12.25 -3.80
N SER A 76 -1.73 11.12 -4.52
CA SER A 76 -0.69 10.09 -4.52
C SER A 76 0.67 10.67 -4.94
N LEU A 77 1.70 10.33 -4.18
CA LEU A 77 3.08 10.72 -4.49
C LEU A 77 3.80 9.71 -5.39
N GLY A 78 3.21 8.53 -5.56
CA GLY A 78 3.75 7.45 -6.36
C GLY A 78 3.45 6.09 -5.75
N GLU A 79 3.76 5.05 -6.52
CA GLU A 79 3.40 3.68 -6.20
C GLU A 79 4.49 2.68 -6.61
N ALA A 80 4.50 1.55 -5.91
CA ALA A 80 5.13 0.31 -6.34
C ALA A 80 4.03 -0.70 -6.67
N SER A 81 3.75 -0.88 -7.95
CA SER A 81 2.76 -1.82 -8.48
C SER A 81 3.31 -2.63 -9.66
N SER A 82 4.61 -2.53 -9.99
CA SER A 82 5.23 -3.43 -10.98
C SER A 82 5.87 -4.65 -10.31
N SER A 83 5.42 -5.85 -10.68
CA SER A 83 6.01 -7.11 -10.23
C SER A 83 7.46 -7.26 -10.70
N CYS A 84 8.39 -7.52 -9.77
CA CYS A 84 9.83 -7.65 -10.01
C CYS A 84 10.49 -6.43 -10.69
N ALA A 85 9.89 -5.23 -10.56
CA ALA A 85 10.38 -4.02 -11.20
C ALA A 85 10.01 -2.74 -10.41
N ALA A 86 10.53 -1.60 -10.88
CA ALA A 86 10.29 -0.30 -10.29
C ALA A 86 9.00 0.34 -10.82
N GLY A 87 8.31 1.09 -9.97
CA GLY A 87 7.22 1.98 -10.34
C GLY A 87 5.88 1.28 -10.59
N SER A 88 5.08 1.90 -11.45
CA SER A 88 3.70 1.52 -11.76
C SER A 88 3.60 0.25 -12.62
N GLY A 89 2.57 -0.55 -12.37
CA GLY A 89 2.23 -1.77 -13.10
C GLY A 89 0.82 -2.27 -12.75
N GLU A 90 0.56 -3.57 -12.92
CA GLU A 90 -0.74 -4.20 -12.66
C GLU A 90 -0.86 -4.80 -11.24
N GLY A 91 0.14 -4.56 -10.41
CA GLY A 91 0.33 -5.08 -9.06
C GLY A 91 1.56 -6.00 -8.94
N ILE A 92 1.92 -6.27 -7.70
CA ILE A 92 3.04 -7.14 -7.29
C ILE A 92 2.49 -8.54 -7.04
N ASP A 93 3.00 -9.52 -7.78
CA ASP A 93 2.56 -10.92 -7.67
C ASP A 93 2.92 -11.53 -6.31
N ALA A 94 2.24 -12.64 -5.98
CA ALA A 94 2.54 -13.42 -4.79
C ALA A 94 4.01 -13.85 -4.77
N GLY A 95 4.71 -13.57 -3.66
CA GLY A 95 6.14 -13.87 -3.50
C GLY A 95 7.08 -12.94 -4.26
N ALA A 96 6.57 -11.96 -5.01
CA ALA A 96 7.38 -10.99 -5.73
C ALA A 96 7.65 -9.72 -4.88
N VAL A 97 8.51 -8.87 -5.43
CA VAL A 97 8.82 -7.54 -4.90
C VAL A 97 8.58 -6.49 -5.96
N GLY A 98 8.13 -5.31 -5.55
CA GLY A 98 8.13 -4.09 -6.36
C GLY A 98 8.75 -2.95 -5.57
N TRP A 99 9.18 -1.88 -6.23
CA TRP A 99 9.76 -0.74 -5.52
C TRP A 99 9.49 0.60 -6.18
N VAL A 100 9.53 1.66 -5.38
CA VAL A 100 9.45 3.05 -5.85
C VAL A 100 10.40 3.92 -5.04
N THR A 101 11.05 4.88 -5.70
CA THR A 101 11.94 5.83 -5.06
C THR A 101 11.32 7.22 -5.17
N LEU A 102 11.06 7.85 -4.02
CA LEU A 102 10.40 9.15 -3.92
C LEU A 102 11.29 10.12 -3.14
N ARG A 103 11.13 11.42 -3.41
CA ARG A 103 11.71 12.48 -2.58
C ARG A 103 10.64 13.00 -1.63
N LEU A 104 10.77 12.69 -0.34
CA LEU A 104 9.78 13.02 0.68
C LEU A 104 10.29 14.13 1.61
N ALA A 105 9.42 15.09 1.90
CA ALA A 105 9.64 16.09 2.94
C ALA A 105 9.32 15.51 4.33
N PRO A 106 9.82 16.13 5.42
CA PRO A 106 9.35 15.81 6.76
C PRO A 106 7.82 15.91 6.85
N GLY A 107 7.18 14.94 7.49
CA GLY A 107 5.73 14.85 7.58
C GLY A 107 5.23 13.43 7.79
N ARG A 108 3.90 13.28 7.76
CA ARG A 108 3.21 12.00 7.91
C ARG A 108 2.65 11.55 6.56
N TYR A 109 2.72 10.25 6.34
CA TYR A 109 2.25 9.59 5.13
C TYR A 109 1.45 8.36 5.52
N GLU A 110 0.51 7.98 4.67
CA GLU A 110 -0.24 6.74 4.78
C GLU A 110 0.15 5.87 3.59
N LEU A 111 0.71 4.71 3.91
CA LEU A 111 1.00 3.66 2.96
C LEU A 111 -0.27 2.83 2.79
N VAL A 112 -0.69 2.57 1.56
CA VAL A 112 -1.91 1.80 1.28
C VAL A 112 -1.69 0.79 0.17
N CYS A 113 -2.49 -0.27 0.16
CA CYS A 113 -2.80 -1.02 -1.05
C CYS A 113 -4.22 -0.63 -1.47
N ASN A 114 -4.38 -0.03 -2.65
CA ASN A 114 -5.66 0.51 -3.12
C ASN A 114 -6.40 -0.41 -4.09
N LEU A 115 -5.90 -1.62 -4.33
CA LEU A 115 -6.67 -2.65 -5.01
C LEU A 115 -8.00 -2.89 -4.29
N LYS A 116 -9.01 -3.37 -5.03
CA LYS A 116 -10.40 -3.35 -4.58
C LYS A 116 -10.56 -4.02 -3.22
N ASN A 117 -11.10 -3.23 -2.29
CA ASN A 117 -11.36 -3.58 -0.90
C ASN A 117 -10.11 -3.85 -0.03
N HIS A 118 -8.89 -3.69 -0.52
CA HIS A 118 -7.69 -3.96 0.28
C HIS A 118 -7.55 -2.96 1.44
N TYR A 119 -7.66 -1.66 1.15
CA TYR A 119 -7.63 -0.60 2.16
C TYR A 119 -8.68 -0.79 3.26
N VAL A 120 -9.95 -0.96 2.89
CA VAL A 120 -11.08 -1.11 3.83
C VAL A 120 -11.00 -2.40 4.66
N ASN A 121 -10.26 -3.40 4.17
CA ASN A 121 -9.97 -4.63 4.87
C ASN A 121 -8.71 -4.55 5.76
N GLY A 122 -8.12 -3.35 5.91
CA GLY A 122 -7.01 -3.09 6.84
C GLY A 122 -5.64 -2.92 6.19
N MET A 123 -5.53 -2.79 4.86
CA MET A 123 -4.24 -2.71 4.17
C MET A 123 -3.69 -1.27 4.10
N TYR A 124 -3.40 -0.73 5.27
CA TYR A 124 -2.79 0.59 5.42
C TYR A 124 -1.79 0.59 6.57
N GLU A 125 -0.82 1.52 6.56
CA GLU A 125 0.07 1.79 7.68
C GLU A 125 0.51 3.25 7.66
N GLU A 126 0.75 3.85 8.83
CA GLU A 126 1.32 5.18 8.92
C GLU A 126 2.85 5.14 8.82
N LEU A 127 3.42 6.09 8.08
CA LEU A 127 4.85 6.33 8.00
C LEU A 127 5.17 7.77 8.41
N THR A 128 6.14 7.92 9.31
CA THR A 128 6.69 9.24 9.67
C THR A 128 8.02 9.50 8.97
N ILE A 129 8.12 10.62 8.25
CA ILE A 129 9.37 11.13 7.71
C ILE A 129 9.85 12.30 8.57
N ARG A 130 11.11 12.28 9.01
CA ARG A 130 11.69 13.27 9.95
C ARG A 130 12.75 14.14 9.30
#